data_AF-A0A5B8VED0-F1
#
_entry.id   AF-A0A5B8VED0-F1
#
_cell.length_a   1.000
_cell.length_b   1.000
_cell.length_c   1.000
_cell.angle_alpha   90.00
_cell.angle_beta   90.00
_cell.angle_gamma   90.00
#
_symmetry.space_group_name_H-M   'P 1'
#
loop_
_entity.id
_entity.type
_entity.pdbx_description
1 polymer ?
#
loop_
_entity_poly.entity_id
_entity_poly.type
_entity_poly.pdbx_seq_one_letter_code
_entity_poly.pdbx_strand_id
1 'polypeptide(L)'
;MPRKENTLRKTLLRTDDEFKLSAVKDNVPGDKERVPLIKRFSPFLILFCFLLLLFPYMMITGAGNIKSFWLLLFLFPFTEVNIFYADFAIWKYFTGKKILPIWLIELTFSILIVKMLI
;
A
#
# COMPACT_ATOMS: atom_id res chain seq x y z
N MET A 1 20.92 59.06 -32.34
CA MET A 1 21.41 57.93 -31.53
C MET A 1 20.23 57.17 -30.91
N PRO A 2 19.74 56.06 -31.51
CA PRO A 2 18.66 55.24 -30.95
C PRO A 2 19.08 53.76 -30.84
N ARG A 3 19.95 53.41 -29.87
CA ARG A 3 20.48 52.03 -29.74
C ARG A 3 20.33 51.41 -28.35
N LYS A 4 19.80 52.15 -27.36
CA LYS A 4 19.71 51.65 -25.96
C LYS A 4 18.35 51.07 -25.57
N GLU A 5 17.25 51.42 -26.25
CA GLU A 5 15.91 50.93 -25.87
C GLU A 5 15.64 49.47 -26.26
N ASN A 6 16.21 48.98 -27.37
CA ASN A 6 15.96 47.61 -27.83
C ASN A 6 16.63 46.54 -26.96
N THR A 7 17.69 46.89 -26.22
CA THR A 7 18.37 45.95 -25.33
C THR A 7 17.58 45.73 -24.05
N LEU A 8 16.99 46.79 -23.48
CA LEU A 8 16.19 46.74 -22.26
C LEU A 8 14.90 45.93 -22.43
N ARG A 9 14.21 46.07 -23.57
CA ARG A 9 13.00 45.27 -23.86
C ARG A 9 13.27 43.78 -23.97
N LYS A 10 14.46 43.39 -24.48
CA LYS A 10 14.84 41.98 -24.63
C LYS A 10 15.16 41.31 -23.30
N THR A 11 15.65 42.07 -22.32
CA THR A 11 15.97 41.54 -20.99
C THR A 11 14.72 41.37 -20.13
N LEU A 12 13.76 42.32 -20.19
CA LEU A 12 12.50 42.24 -19.44
C LEU A 12 11.60 41.10 -19.92
N LEU A 13 11.46 40.90 -21.24
CA LEU A 13 10.70 39.77 -21.78
C LEU A 13 11.26 38.40 -21.35
N ARG A 14 12.59 38.29 -21.20
CA ARG A 14 13.24 37.05 -20.77
C ARG A 14 12.97 36.72 -19.30
N THR A 15 12.80 37.73 -18.45
CA THR A 15 12.57 37.52 -17.00
C THR A 15 11.15 37.06 -16.72
N ASP A 16 10.16 37.59 -17.46
CA ASP A 16 8.76 37.21 -17.30
C ASP A 16 8.49 35.77 -17.80
N ASP A 17 9.17 35.34 -18.86
CA ASP A 17 9.05 33.97 -19.38
C ASP A 17 9.72 32.96 -18.43
N GLU A 18 10.89 33.28 -17.86
CA GLU A 18 11.53 32.42 -16.84
C GLU A 18 10.72 32.34 -15.55
N PHE A 19 10.07 33.44 -15.14
CA PHE A 19 9.20 33.48 -13.96
C PHE A 19 7.87 32.73 -14.18
N LYS A 20 7.31 32.76 -15.39
CA LYS A 20 6.16 31.93 -15.75
C LYS A 20 6.53 30.45 -15.89
N LEU A 21 7.75 30.13 -16.36
CA LEU A 21 8.20 28.75 -16.47
C LEU A 21 8.43 28.09 -15.09
N SER A 22 8.89 28.86 -14.10
CA SER A 22 8.99 28.39 -12.72
C SER A 22 7.62 28.26 -12.04
N ALA A 23 6.70 29.21 -12.24
CA ALA A 23 5.34 29.14 -11.66
C ALA A 23 4.44 28.03 -12.25
N VAL A 24 4.67 27.59 -13.49
CA VAL A 24 3.93 26.47 -14.11
C VAL A 24 4.48 25.12 -13.66
N LYS A 25 5.77 25.02 -13.31
CA LYS A 25 6.40 23.75 -12.92
C LYS A 25 5.96 23.24 -11.55
N ASP A 26 5.48 24.13 -10.69
CA ASP A 26 5.02 23.79 -9.33
C ASP A 26 3.54 23.35 -9.27
N ASN A 27 2.82 23.41 -10.41
CA ASN A 27 1.41 23.02 -10.52
C ASN A 27 1.21 21.67 -11.21
N VAL A 28 2.25 20.83 -11.32
CA VAL A 28 2.08 19.44 -11.74
C VAL A 28 1.50 18.66 -10.56
N PRO A 29 0.26 18.15 -10.65
CA PRO A 29 -0.37 17.44 -9.56
C PRO A 29 0.39 16.13 -9.35
N GLY A 30 1.18 16.09 -8.27
CA GLY A 30 1.73 14.91 -7.62
C GLY A 30 2.23 13.86 -8.59
N ASP A 31 3.54 13.87 -8.82
CA ASP A 31 4.26 12.64 -9.15
C ASP A 31 3.75 11.58 -8.17
N LYS A 32 2.88 10.70 -8.69
CA LYS A 32 2.43 9.52 -8.00
C LYS A 32 3.71 8.73 -7.81
N GLU A 33 4.38 8.93 -6.68
CA GLU A 33 5.46 8.08 -6.22
C GLU A 33 4.94 6.67 -6.40
N ARG A 34 5.41 6.01 -7.46
CA ARG A 34 5.13 4.61 -7.71
C ARG A 34 5.95 3.90 -6.66
N VAL A 35 5.42 3.84 -5.44
CA VAL A 35 6.01 3.10 -4.35
C VAL A 35 6.22 1.69 -4.89
N PRO A 36 7.47 1.22 -4.99
CA PRO A 36 7.76 -0.03 -5.66
C PRO A 36 7.04 -1.15 -4.92
N LEU A 37 6.09 -1.81 -5.61
CA LEU A 37 5.27 -2.92 -5.10
C LEU A 37 6.11 -4.02 -4.44
N ILE A 38 7.36 -4.18 -4.87
CA ILE A 38 8.33 -5.17 -4.38
C ILE A 38 8.77 -4.91 -2.93
N LYS A 39 8.61 -3.69 -2.41
CA LYS A 39 8.94 -3.38 -1.00
C LYS A 39 7.83 -3.74 -0.01
N ARG A 40 6.74 -4.34 -0.49
CA ARG A 40 5.49 -4.60 0.26
C ARG A 40 5.36 -6.07 0.69
N PHE A 41 6.48 -6.69 1.06
CA PHE A 41 6.45 -8.02 1.68
C PHE A 41 5.91 -7.85 3.10
N SER A 42 4.72 -8.40 3.36
CA SER A 42 3.99 -8.30 4.62
C SER A 42 3.76 -9.71 5.18
N PRO A 43 3.91 -9.94 6.50
CA PRO A 43 3.44 -11.13 7.18
C PRO A 43 1.99 -11.54 6.82
N PHE A 44 1.09 -10.60 6.58
CA PHE A 44 -0.28 -10.90 6.14
C PHE A 44 -0.34 -11.50 4.74
N LEU A 45 0.57 -11.14 3.85
CA LEU A 45 0.66 -11.75 2.52
C LEU A 45 1.12 -13.21 2.60
N ILE A 46 2.03 -13.53 3.54
CA ILE A 46 2.44 -14.91 3.82
C ILE A 46 1.27 -15.68 4.42
N LEU A 47 0.56 -15.07 5.37
CA LEU A 47 -0.63 -15.65 5.99
C LEU A 47 -1.71 -15.96 4.95
N PHE A 48 -1.97 -15.05 4.01
CA PHE A 48 -2.91 -15.26 2.91
C PHE A 48 -2.57 -16.52 2.10
N CYS A 49 -1.31 -16.64 1.65
CA CYS A 49 -0.86 -17.83 0.93
C CYS A 49 -1.01 -19.12 1.76
N PHE A 50 -0.79 -19.03 3.07
CA PHE A 50 -0.96 -20.16 3.98
C PHE A 50 -2.44 -20.53 4.17
N LEU A 51 -3.34 -19.55 4.32
CA LEU A 51 -4.77 -19.75 4.49
C LEU A 51 -5.43 -20.35 3.24
N LEU A 52 -4.98 -19.95 2.05
CA LEU A 52 -5.39 -20.57 0.79
C LEU A 52 -5.16 -22.08 0.76
N LEU A 53 -4.13 -22.58 1.46
CA LEU A 53 -3.86 -24.01 1.59
C LEU A 53 -4.55 -24.62 2.82
N LEU A 54 -4.58 -23.89 3.94
CA LEU A 54 -5.12 -24.36 5.20
C LEU A 54 -6.63 -24.60 5.14
N PHE A 55 -7.40 -23.69 4.54
CA PHE A 55 -8.86 -23.83 4.47
C PHE A 55 -9.29 -25.07 3.67
N PRO A 56 -8.78 -25.33 2.45
CA PRO A 56 -9.04 -26.58 1.75
C PRO A 56 -8.60 -27.82 2.53
N TYR A 57 -7.43 -27.77 3.17
CA TYR A 57 -6.96 -28.86 4.02
C TYR A 57 -7.94 -29.18 5.16
N MET A 58 -8.41 -28.16 5.90
CA MET A 58 -9.38 -28.34 6.98
C MET A 58 -10.75 -28.81 6.46
N MET A 59 -11.18 -28.35 5.28
CA MET A 59 -12.41 -28.81 4.64
C MET A 59 -12.36 -30.29 4.25
N ILE A 60 -11.22 -30.78 3.75
CA ILE A 60 -11.05 -32.17 3.30
C ILE A 60 -10.85 -33.12 4.49
N THR A 61 -10.02 -32.74 5.46
CA THR A 61 -9.61 -33.63 6.56
C THR A 61 -10.49 -33.51 7.80
N GLY A 62 -11.29 -32.45 7.91
CA GLY A 62 -12.02 -32.12 9.15
C GLY A 62 -11.09 -31.75 10.32
N ALA A 63 -9.82 -31.46 10.04
CA ALA A 63 -8.84 -31.01 11.03
C ALA A 63 -9.11 -29.56 11.47
N GLY A 64 -8.62 -29.19 12.66
CA GLY A 64 -8.81 -27.86 13.25
C GLY A 64 -10.00 -27.79 14.21
N ASN A 65 -10.21 -26.59 14.77
CA ASN A 65 -11.22 -26.34 15.81
C ASN A 65 -12.64 -26.28 15.24
N ILE A 66 -12.80 -25.83 14.00
CA ILE A 66 -14.12 -25.63 13.38
C ILE A 66 -14.50 -26.87 12.57
N LYS A 67 -15.50 -27.61 13.04
CA LYS A 67 -15.96 -28.85 12.38
C LYS A 67 -17.05 -28.65 11.32
N SER A 68 -17.71 -27.50 11.32
CA SER A 68 -18.81 -27.23 10.39
C SER A 68 -18.26 -26.81 9.02
N PHE A 69 -18.51 -27.65 8.00
CA PHE A 69 -18.10 -27.38 6.62
C PHE A 69 -18.67 -26.06 6.08
N TRP A 70 -19.97 -25.82 6.30
CA TRP A 70 -20.63 -24.59 5.88
C TRP A 70 -20.01 -23.36 6.53
N LEU A 71 -19.69 -23.45 7.83
CA LEU A 71 -19.04 -22.35 8.53
C LEU A 71 -17.65 -22.09 7.94
N LEU A 72 -16.86 -23.13 7.66
CA LEU A 72 -15.55 -22.99 7.01
C LEU A 72 -15.65 -22.34 5.63
N LEU A 73 -16.64 -22.75 4.83
CA LEU A 73 -16.85 -22.24 3.48
C LEU A 73 -17.13 -20.73 3.45
N PHE A 74 -17.91 -20.22 4.40
CA PHE A 74 -18.15 -18.78 4.54
C PHE A 74 -17.00 -18.06 5.25
N LEU A 75 -16.35 -18.71 6.21
CA LEU A 75 -15.24 -18.13 6.96
C LEU A 75 -14.02 -17.90 6.08
N PHE A 76 -13.79 -18.74 5.07
CA PHE A 76 -12.67 -18.61 4.14
C PHE A 76 -12.63 -17.24 3.43
N PRO A 77 -13.59 -16.88 2.55
CA PRO A 77 -13.56 -15.61 1.85
C PRO A 77 -13.69 -14.42 2.81
N PHE A 78 -14.43 -14.60 3.93
CA PHE A 78 -14.52 -13.58 4.96
C PHE A 78 -13.14 -13.25 5.56
N THR A 79 -12.38 -14.27 5.95
CA THR A 79 -11.06 -14.10 6.57
C THR A 79 -10.08 -13.47 5.58
N GLU A 80 -10.05 -13.95 4.34
CA GLU A 80 -9.13 -13.43 3.32
C GLU A 80 -9.36 -11.96 2.99
N VAL A 81 -10.63 -11.56 2.79
CA VAL A 81 -10.98 -10.17 2.52
C VAL A 81 -10.61 -9.26 3.69
N ASN A 82 -10.86 -9.71 4.93
CA ASN A 82 -10.52 -8.93 6.12
C ASN A 82 -9.00 -8.81 6.33
N ILE A 83 -8.21 -9.85 6.02
CA ILE A 83 -6.74 -9.78 6.08
C ILE A 83 -6.21 -8.76 5.07
N PHE A 84 -6.69 -8.78 3.82
CA PHE A 84 -6.29 -7.77 2.83
C PHE A 84 -6.69 -6.35 3.23
N TYR A 85 -7.89 -6.20 3.79
CA TYR A 85 -8.33 -4.90 4.28
C TYR A 85 -7.46 -4.41 5.45
N ALA A 86 -7.14 -5.30 6.38
CA ALA A 86 -6.26 -5.01 7.51
C ALA A 86 -4.84 -4.65 7.04
N ASP A 87 -4.26 -5.40 6.10
CA ASP A 87 -2.97 -5.07 5.47
C ASP A 87 -3.00 -3.66 4.90
N PHE A 88 -3.98 -3.35 4.04
CA PHE A 88 -4.09 -2.02 3.45
C PHE A 88 -4.25 -0.92 4.51
N ALA A 89 -5.06 -1.15 5.54
CA ALA A 89 -5.30 -0.19 6.62
C ALA A 89 -4.05 0.07 7.47
N ILE A 90 -3.31 -0.99 7.84
CA ILE A 90 -2.07 -0.88 8.63
C ILE A 90 -1.01 -0.13 7.83
N TRP A 91 -0.78 -0.52 6.57
CA TRP A 91 0.19 0.15 5.71
C TRP A 91 -0.14 1.63 5.48
N LYS A 92 -1.43 1.96 5.36
CA LYS A 92 -1.89 3.36 5.26
C LYS A 92 -1.64 4.13 6.57
N TYR A 93 -1.93 3.53 7.72
CA TYR A 93 -1.73 4.16 9.02
C TYR A 93 -0.25 4.39 9.37
N PHE A 94 0.61 3.47 8.97
CA PHE A 94 2.06 3.53 9.20
C PHE A 94 2.84 4.04 7.99
N THR A 95 2.19 4.70 7.02
CA THR A 95 2.88 5.28 5.86
C THR A 95 3.98 6.25 6.33
N GLY A 96 5.22 6.04 5.86
CA GLY A 96 6.39 6.83 6.25
C GLY A 96 7.08 6.42 7.57
N LYS A 97 6.56 5.41 8.29
CA LYS A 97 7.16 4.87 9.53
C LYS A 97 8.06 3.66 9.24
N LYS A 98 8.84 3.25 10.25
CA LYS A 98 9.72 2.08 10.18
C LYS A 98 8.89 0.80 9.95
N ILE A 99 9.43 -0.15 9.18
CA ILE A 99 8.73 -1.38 8.77
C ILE A 99 8.60 -2.42 9.90
N LEU A 100 9.53 -2.43 10.85
CA LEU A 100 9.57 -3.40 11.96
C LEU A 100 8.31 -3.41 12.85
N PRO A 101 7.77 -2.27 13.32
CA PRO A 101 6.54 -2.28 14.11
C PRO A 101 5.32 -2.77 13.32
N ILE A 102 5.25 -2.47 12.02
CA ILE A 102 4.19 -2.98 11.13
C ILE A 102 4.23 -4.51 11.12
N TRP A 103 5.42 -5.06 10.88
CA TRP A 103 5.62 -6.51 10.86
C TRP A 103 5.28 -7.18 12.19
N LEU A 104 5.64 -6.58 13.32
CA LEU A 104 5.33 -7.14 14.63
C LEU A 104 3.82 -7.22 14.88
N ILE A 105 3.09 -6.18 14.49
CA ILE A 105 1.62 -6.15 14.59
C ILE A 105 1.01 -7.21 13.68
N GLU A 106 1.39 -7.24 12.41
CA GLU A 106 0.86 -8.20 11.43
C GLU A 106 1.18 -9.65 11.82
N LEU A 107 2.40 -9.91 12.31
CA LEU A 107 2.79 -11.24 12.79
C LEU A 107 1.97 -11.68 14.01
N THR A 108 1.73 -10.76 14.96
CA THR A 108 0.94 -11.05 16.16
C THR A 108 -0.50 -11.43 15.79
N PHE A 109 -1.13 -10.66 14.90
CA PHE A 109 -2.46 -10.99 14.38
C PHE A 109 -2.46 -12.31 13.60
N SER A 110 -1.42 -12.56 12.80
CA SER A 110 -1.30 -13.79 12.02
C SER A 110 -1.26 -15.03 12.92
N ILE A 111 -0.43 -15.00 13.97
CA ILE A 111 -0.35 -16.10 14.95
C ILE A 111 -1.70 -16.31 15.63
N LEU A 112 -2.39 -15.23 15.99
CA LEU A 112 -3.70 -15.30 16.64
C LEU A 112 -4.75 -15.93 15.73
N ILE A 113 -4.80 -15.55 14.45
CA ILE A 113 -5.72 -16.13 13.47
C ILE A 113 -5.47 -17.64 13.31
N VAL A 114 -4.21 -18.04 13.10
CA VAL A 114 -3.86 -19.45 12.94
C VAL A 114 -4.22 -20.26 14.20
N LYS A 115 -3.92 -19.73 15.39
CA LYS A 115 -4.25 -20.37 16.67
C LYS A 115 -5.75 -20.52 16.92
N MET A 116 -6.58 -19.64 16.36
CA MET A 116 -8.04 -19.79 16.46
C MET A 116 -8.56 -20.87 15.52
N LEU A 117 -7.91 -21.07 14.36
CA LEU A 117 -8.32 -22.05 13.35
C LEU A 117 -7.91 -23.49 13.69
N ILE A 118 -6.69 -23.68 14.20
CA ILE A 118 -6.10 -24.99 14.53
C ILE A 118 -6.32 -25.33 16.00
#